data_AF-A0A7X1E429-F1
#
_entry.id   AF-A0A7X1E429-F1
#
_cell.length_a   1.000
_cell.length_b   1.000
_cell.length_c   1.000
_cell.angle_alpha   90.00
_cell.angle_beta   90.00
_cell.angle_gamma   90.00
#
_symmetry.space_group_name_H-M   'P 1'
#
loop_
_entity.id
_entity.type
_entity.pdbx_description
1 polymer ?
#
loop_
_entity_poly.entity_id
_entity_poly.type
_entity_poly.pdbx_seq_one_letter_code
_entity_poly.pdbx_strand_id
1 'polypeptide(L)'
;SRDRFGPLWCERFKSVLVEGDRWALRTVAAYIDLNAVRAGLVEDPKDYRFCGYAEAIGGGRMARAGLSVVDKDLAGYRQTLYGAGAGEKDEKKSISREEAVRVLEEEKGKLPLSVVLRCRVRYFTDGMVLGSPSFVEEQVQQDAGKRPKRAHAMTGTDWGGLAVGTGLRTGLFR
;
A
#
# COMPACT_ATOMS: atom_id res chain seq x y z
N SER A 1 25.59 20.44 -6.06
CA SER A 1 24.28 20.78 -5.44
C SER A 1 24.31 20.37 -3.97
N ARG A 2 24.92 21.17 -3.09
CA ARG A 2 24.88 20.96 -1.63
C ARG A 2 24.15 22.08 -0.87
N ASP A 3 23.72 23.14 -1.56
CA ASP A 3 23.17 24.36 -0.95
C ASP A 3 21.68 24.60 -1.25
N ARG A 4 20.96 23.60 -1.76
CA ARG A 4 19.49 23.72 -1.95
C ARG A 4 18.77 23.21 -0.72
N PHE A 5 18.60 24.09 0.25
CA PHE A 5 17.82 23.89 1.46
C PHE A 5 16.61 24.85 1.44
N GLY A 6 15.42 24.36 1.77
CA GLY A 6 14.19 25.14 1.69
C GLY A 6 12.95 24.30 1.92
N PRO A 7 11.74 24.89 1.87
CA PRO A 7 10.48 24.23 2.25
C PRO A 7 10.26 22.87 1.57
N LEU A 8 10.70 22.71 0.32
CA LEU A 8 10.63 21.44 -0.42
C LEU A 8 11.28 20.26 0.33
N TRP A 9 12.36 20.49 1.09
CA TRP A 9 13.13 19.45 1.78
C TRP A 9 12.94 19.45 3.30
N CYS A 10 12.32 20.49 3.85
CA CYS A 10 12.33 20.76 5.29
C CYS A 10 10.94 20.90 5.90
N GLU A 11 9.88 20.89 5.10
CA GLU A 11 8.52 20.81 5.63
C GLU A 11 8.22 19.46 6.28
N ARG A 12 7.11 19.42 7.01
CA ARG A 12 6.64 18.20 7.68
C ARG A 12 6.24 17.16 6.65
N PHE A 13 6.80 15.96 6.77
CA PHE A 13 6.37 14.80 6.00
C PHE A 13 5.31 13.99 6.74
N LYS A 14 4.56 13.17 5.99
CA LYS A 14 3.67 12.16 6.55
C LYS A 14 4.48 10.90 6.84
N SER A 15 4.37 10.39 8.06
CA SER A 15 4.98 9.13 8.51
C SER A 15 3.89 8.17 8.97
N VAL A 16 3.99 6.91 8.57
CA VAL A 16 3.11 5.83 9.04
C VAL A 16 4.00 4.77 9.67
N LEU A 17 3.72 4.41 10.93
CA LEU A 17 4.36 3.28 11.58
C LEU A 17 3.76 1.98 11.03
N VAL A 18 4.59 1.08 10.55
CA VAL A 18 4.16 -0.20 9.95
C VAL A 18 4.71 -1.34 10.81
N GLU A 19 3.86 -2.28 11.19
CA GLU A 19 4.30 -3.50 11.88
C GLU A 19 5.28 -4.29 11.02
N GLY A 20 6.31 -4.87 11.64
CA GLY A 20 7.30 -5.73 10.98
C GLY A 20 6.76 -7.10 10.54
N ASP A 21 5.44 -7.31 10.56
CA ASP A 21 4.81 -8.52 10.08
C ASP A 21 4.93 -8.64 8.55
N ARG A 22 5.10 -9.87 8.06
CA ARG A 22 5.31 -10.16 6.64
C ARG A 22 4.18 -9.60 5.77
N TRP A 23 2.92 -9.73 6.20
CA TRP A 23 1.77 -9.31 5.41
C TRP A 23 1.61 -7.79 5.40
N ALA A 24 1.84 -7.13 6.54
CA ALA A 24 1.87 -5.66 6.62
C ALA A 24 2.95 -5.06 5.69
N LEU A 25 4.18 -5.58 5.78
CA LEU A 25 5.30 -5.16 4.94
C LEU A 25 5.04 -5.44 3.45
N ARG A 26 4.53 -6.62 3.10
CA ARG A 26 4.17 -6.98 1.72
C ARG A 26 3.15 -6.02 1.14
N THR A 27 2.11 -5.71 1.90
CA THR A 27 1.02 -4.81 1.46
C THR A 27 1.55 -3.39 1.22
N VAL A 28 2.37 -2.88 2.13
CA VAL A 28 2.97 -1.54 2.02
C VAL A 28 3.98 -1.47 0.86
N ALA A 29 4.84 -2.49 0.71
CA ALA A 29 5.78 -2.58 -0.41
C ALA A 29 5.04 -2.56 -1.75
N ALA A 30 4.01 -3.39 -1.90
CA ALA A 30 3.18 -3.43 -3.12
C ALA A 30 2.48 -2.09 -3.38
N TYR A 31 1.97 -1.44 -2.33
CA TYR A 31 1.42 -0.09 -2.46
C TYR A 31 2.48 0.89 -2.98
N ILE A 32 3.70 0.88 -2.43
CA ILE A 32 4.78 1.79 -2.87
C ILE A 32 5.17 1.54 -4.33
N ASP A 33 5.39 0.28 -4.72
CA ASP A 33 5.81 -0.06 -6.09
C ASP A 33 4.76 0.34 -7.14
N LEU A 34 3.47 0.31 -6.77
CA LEU A 34 2.38 0.75 -7.65
C LEU A 34 2.19 2.28 -7.72
N ASN A 35 3.00 3.09 -7.04
CA ASN A 35 2.89 4.56 -7.10
C ASN A 35 2.97 5.10 -8.53
N ALA A 36 3.91 4.59 -9.34
CA ALA A 36 4.11 5.07 -10.70
C ALA A 36 2.92 4.74 -11.62
N VAL A 37 2.31 3.56 -11.42
CA VAL A 37 1.07 3.17 -12.10
C VAL A 37 -0.08 4.08 -11.70
N ARG A 38 -0.24 4.34 -10.40
CA ARG A 38 -1.28 5.26 -9.90
C ARG A 38 -1.12 6.69 -10.39
N ALA A 39 0.11 7.12 -10.65
CA ALA A 39 0.41 8.43 -11.21
C ALA A 39 0.22 8.49 -12.74
N GLY A 40 -0.10 7.37 -13.40
CA GLY A 40 -0.22 7.29 -14.86
C GLY A 40 1.11 7.44 -15.60
N LEU A 41 2.24 7.20 -14.92
CA LEU A 41 3.57 7.31 -15.52
C LEU A 41 3.95 6.08 -16.34
N VAL A 42 3.48 4.91 -15.91
CA VAL A 42 3.70 3.60 -16.53
C VAL A 42 2.48 2.71 -16.31
N GLU A 43 2.28 1.71 -17.16
CA GLU A 43 1.23 0.70 -16.97
C GLU A 43 1.68 -0.46 -16.07
N ASP A 44 2.99 -0.75 -16.06
CA ASP A 44 3.62 -1.78 -15.24
C ASP A 44 4.70 -1.18 -14.33
N PRO A 45 4.71 -1.45 -13.01
CA PRO A 45 5.73 -0.92 -12.12
C PRO A 45 7.15 -1.33 -12.52
N LYS A 46 7.33 -2.46 -13.24
CA LYS A 46 8.65 -2.87 -13.74
C LYS A 46 9.26 -1.88 -14.73
N ASP A 47 8.43 -1.08 -15.40
CA ASP A 47 8.87 -0.11 -16.41
C ASP A 47 9.27 1.23 -15.77
N TYR A 48 9.06 1.40 -14.46
CA TYR A 48 9.49 2.59 -13.73
C TYR A 48 10.87 2.40 -13.10
N ARG A 49 11.85 3.17 -13.59
CA ARG A 49 13.26 3.08 -13.17
C ARG A 49 13.50 3.17 -11.65
N PHE A 50 12.67 3.91 -10.92
CA PHE A 50 12.82 4.15 -9.48
C PHE A 50 11.87 3.29 -8.63
N CYS A 51 11.53 2.09 -9.12
CA CYS A 51 10.71 1.09 -8.41
C CYS A 51 11.58 -0.05 -7.89
N GLY A 52 11.35 -0.48 -6.64
CA GLY A 52 12.10 -1.59 -6.04
C GLY A 52 11.84 -2.92 -6.73
N TYR A 53 10.60 -3.16 -7.15
CA TYR A 53 10.25 -4.31 -7.98
C TYR A 53 10.97 -4.30 -9.34
N ALA A 54 11.01 -3.15 -10.03
CA ALA A 54 11.74 -3.01 -11.29
C ALA A 54 13.23 -3.34 -11.15
N GLU A 55 13.87 -2.82 -10.09
CA GLU A 55 15.27 -3.14 -9.78
C GLU A 55 15.47 -4.65 -9.54
N ALA A 56 14.55 -5.29 -8.81
CA ALA A 56 14.64 -6.72 -8.52
C ALA A 56 14.51 -7.57 -9.80
N ILE A 57 13.58 -7.21 -10.71
CA ILE A 57 13.46 -7.83 -12.03
C ILE A 57 14.76 -7.65 -12.82
N GLY A 58 15.33 -6.44 -12.81
CA GLY A 58 16.60 -6.11 -13.46
C GLY A 58 17.86 -6.77 -12.89
N GLY A 59 17.74 -7.60 -11.84
CA GLY A 59 18.87 -8.35 -11.28
C GLY A 59 19.50 -7.73 -10.03
N GLY A 60 18.93 -6.66 -9.49
CA GLY A 60 19.43 -6.01 -8.27
C GLY A 60 19.43 -6.95 -7.07
N ARG A 61 20.62 -7.26 -6.54
CA ARG A 61 20.78 -8.21 -5.42
C ARG A 61 20.09 -7.73 -4.14
N MET A 62 20.23 -6.44 -3.81
CA MET A 62 19.61 -5.87 -2.61
C MET A 62 18.08 -5.83 -2.71
N ALA A 63 17.53 -5.39 -3.86
CA ALA A 63 16.10 -5.38 -4.09
C ALA A 63 15.49 -6.80 -4.03
N ARG A 64 16.15 -7.80 -4.63
CA ARG A 64 15.74 -9.22 -4.52
C ARG A 64 15.77 -9.74 -3.08
N ALA A 65 16.83 -9.42 -2.33
CA ALA A 65 16.91 -9.79 -0.92
C ALA A 65 15.79 -9.13 -0.10
N GLY A 66 15.53 -7.83 -0.31
CA GLY A 66 14.42 -7.13 0.34
C GLY A 66 13.05 -7.75 0.03
N LEU A 67 12.75 -8.03 -1.24
CA LEU A 67 11.48 -8.65 -1.61
C LEU A 67 11.33 -10.08 -1.07
N SER A 68 12.44 -10.82 -0.89
CA SER A 68 12.39 -12.16 -0.29
C SER A 68 11.96 -12.17 1.20
N VAL A 69 12.03 -11.01 1.88
CA VAL A 69 11.51 -10.85 3.24
C VAL A 69 9.97 -10.86 3.24
N VAL A 70 9.35 -10.33 2.20
CA VAL A 70 7.89 -10.14 2.13
C VAL A 70 7.18 -11.17 1.26
N ASP A 71 7.89 -11.80 0.33
CA ASP A 71 7.35 -12.81 -0.58
C ASP A 71 8.35 -13.95 -0.83
N LYS A 72 7.86 -15.08 -1.31
CA LYS A 72 8.70 -16.26 -1.59
C LYS A 72 9.62 -16.01 -2.78
N ASP A 73 9.09 -15.38 -3.82
CA ASP A 73 9.78 -15.09 -5.07
C ASP A 73 9.13 -13.91 -5.80
N LEU A 74 9.73 -13.48 -6.92
CA LEU A 74 9.23 -12.37 -7.72
C LEU A 74 7.89 -12.67 -8.40
N ALA A 75 7.55 -13.94 -8.62
CA ALA A 75 6.28 -14.34 -9.21
C ALA A 75 5.13 -14.23 -8.19
N GLY A 76 5.36 -14.65 -6.94
CA GLY A 76 4.45 -14.43 -5.82
C GLY A 76 4.24 -12.94 -5.56
N TYR A 77 5.32 -12.15 -5.62
CA TYR A 77 5.19 -10.70 -5.46
C TYR A 77 4.38 -10.08 -6.59
N ARG A 78 4.61 -10.51 -7.84
CA ARG A 78 3.83 -10.09 -9.01
C ARG A 78 2.34 -10.40 -8.86
N GLN A 79 1.99 -11.55 -8.29
CA GLN A 79 0.60 -11.90 -7.98
C GLN A 79 -0.02 -10.96 -6.93
N THR A 80 0.76 -10.39 -6.01
CA THR A 80 0.26 -9.33 -5.10
C THR A 80 -0.14 -8.08 -5.86
N LEU A 81 0.70 -7.67 -6.80
CA LEU A 81 0.53 -6.43 -7.57
C LEU A 81 -0.69 -6.49 -8.49
N TYR A 82 -0.96 -7.65 -9.11
CA TYR A 82 -1.96 -7.78 -10.18
C TYR A 82 -3.02 -8.86 -9.95
N GLY A 83 -2.87 -9.71 -8.94
CA GLY A 83 -3.75 -10.85 -8.66
C GLY A 83 -3.26 -12.16 -9.31
N ALA A 84 -3.98 -13.24 -9.04
CA ALA A 84 -3.71 -14.54 -9.65
C ALA A 84 -3.88 -14.47 -11.18
N GLY A 85 -2.93 -15.07 -11.92
CA GLY A 85 -2.94 -15.08 -13.39
C GLY A 85 -2.14 -13.95 -14.05
N ALA A 86 -1.53 -13.04 -13.28
CA ALA A 86 -0.71 -11.94 -13.78
C ALA A 86 0.64 -12.40 -14.36
N GLY A 87 0.60 -13.14 -15.47
CA GLY A 87 1.76 -13.41 -16.32
C GLY A 87 2.13 -12.20 -17.19
N GLU A 88 3.23 -12.31 -17.92
CA GLU A 88 3.81 -11.24 -18.78
C GLU A 88 2.87 -10.68 -19.85
N LYS A 89 1.72 -11.32 -20.11
CA LYS A 89 0.76 -10.96 -21.17
C LYS A 89 -0.58 -10.42 -20.68
N ASP A 90 -0.82 -10.35 -19.38
CA ASP A 90 -2.15 -9.96 -18.88
C ASP A 90 -2.27 -8.44 -18.75
N GLU A 91 -2.56 -7.80 -19.89
CA GLU A 91 -3.17 -6.45 -20.00
C GLU A 91 -4.63 -6.47 -19.49
N LYS A 92 -4.91 -7.13 -18.37
CA LYS A 92 -6.24 -7.06 -17.76
C LYS A 92 -6.40 -5.66 -17.18
N LYS A 93 -7.06 -4.81 -17.99
CA LYS A 93 -7.53 -3.47 -17.61
C LYS A 93 -8.05 -3.55 -16.18
N SER A 94 -7.42 -2.78 -15.29
CA SER A 94 -7.99 -2.57 -13.97
C SER A 94 -9.42 -2.07 -14.15
N ILE A 95 -10.32 -2.45 -13.24
CA ILE A 95 -11.59 -1.76 -13.14
C ILE A 95 -11.34 -0.25 -13.07
N SER A 96 -12.21 0.54 -13.70
CA SER A 96 -12.06 1.99 -13.64
C SER A 96 -12.21 2.46 -12.19
N ARG A 97 -11.70 3.66 -11.88
CA ARG A 97 -11.87 4.24 -10.55
C ARG A 97 -13.35 4.40 -10.20
N GLU A 98 -14.16 4.79 -11.17
CA GLU A 98 -15.60 4.99 -11.03
C GLU A 98 -16.30 3.66 -10.68
N GLU A 99 -15.90 2.58 -11.35
CA GLU A 99 -16.39 1.24 -11.05
C GLU A 99 -15.93 0.76 -9.66
N ALA A 100 -14.68 1.04 -9.28
CA ALA A 100 -14.18 0.74 -7.94
C ALA A 100 -14.97 1.49 -6.85
N VAL A 101 -15.29 2.77 -7.08
CA VAL A 101 -16.11 3.58 -6.17
C VAL A 101 -17.53 3.02 -6.07
N ARG A 102 -18.17 2.69 -7.21
CA ARG A 102 -19.52 2.09 -7.24
C ARG A 102 -19.59 0.82 -6.39
N VAL A 103 -18.65 -0.11 -6.59
CA VAL A 103 -18.64 -1.37 -5.85
C VAL A 103 -18.48 -1.14 -4.34
N LEU A 104 -17.63 -0.20 -3.92
CA LEU A 104 -17.37 0.03 -2.51
C LEU A 104 -18.46 0.86 -1.81
N GLU A 105 -18.96 1.90 -2.45
CA GLU A 105 -19.85 2.88 -1.83
C GLU A 105 -21.34 2.55 -2.05
N GLU A 106 -21.71 2.07 -3.25
CA GLU A 106 -23.09 1.76 -3.59
C GLU A 106 -23.45 0.30 -3.28
N GLU A 107 -22.61 -0.63 -3.76
CA GLU A 107 -22.89 -2.07 -3.64
C GLU A 107 -22.40 -2.65 -2.29
N LYS A 108 -21.65 -1.87 -1.50
CA LYS A 108 -21.00 -2.29 -0.24
C LYS A 108 -20.20 -3.59 -0.39
N GLY A 109 -19.67 -3.83 -1.58
CA GLY A 109 -18.90 -5.01 -1.93
C GLY A 109 -17.45 -4.93 -1.46
N LYS A 110 -16.71 -6.00 -1.71
CA LYS A 110 -15.25 -6.04 -1.57
C LYS A 110 -14.62 -6.09 -2.95
N LEU A 111 -13.54 -5.34 -3.13
CA LEU A 111 -12.71 -5.41 -4.33
C LEU A 111 -11.53 -6.36 -4.12
N PRO A 112 -10.95 -6.94 -5.19
CA PRO A 112 -9.67 -7.64 -5.09
C PRO A 112 -8.57 -6.72 -4.57
N LEU A 113 -7.63 -7.27 -3.79
CA LEU A 113 -6.52 -6.49 -3.21
C LEU A 113 -5.70 -5.77 -4.29
N SER A 114 -5.39 -6.45 -5.40
CA SER A 114 -4.63 -5.88 -6.53
C SER A 114 -5.34 -4.72 -7.23
N VAL A 115 -6.67 -4.66 -7.14
CA VAL A 115 -7.46 -3.53 -7.63
C VAL A 115 -7.33 -2.35 -6.67
N VAL A 116 -7.56 -2.59 -5.38
CA VAL A 116 -7.50 -1.55 -4.34
C VAL A 116 -6.10 -0.93 -4.25
N LEU A 117 -5.04 -1.72 -4.36
CA LEU A 117 -3.66 -1.23 -4.33
C LEU A 117 -3.30 -0.38 -5.57
N ARG A 118 -4.02 -0.50 -6.69
CA ARG A 118 -3.90 0.39 -7.86
C ARG A 118 -4.72 1.67 -7.72
N CYS A 119 -5.39 1.90 -6.59
CA CYS A 119 -6.04 3.15 -6.26
C CYS A 119 -5.29 3.89 -5.14
N ARG A 120 -5.50 5.21 -5.01
CA ARG A 120 -4.96 5.98 -3.90
C ARG A 120 -5.80 5.73 -2.65
N VAL A 121 -5.30 4.89 -1.75
CA VAL A 121 -6.02 4.43 -0.56
C VAL A 121 -5.65 5.27 0.65
N ARG A 122 -6.65 5.73 1.40
CA ARG A 122 -6.45 6.62 2.55
C ARG A 122 -5.72 5.97 3.72
N TYR A 123 -5.82 4.65 3.90
CA TYR A 123 -5.10 3.95 4.96
C TYR A 123 -3.58 4.18 4.93
N PHE A 124 -2.98 4.28 3.75
CA PHE A 124 -1.52 4.49 3.61
C PHE A 124 -1.09 5.96 3.58
N THR A 125 -2.05 6.90 3.57
CA THR A 125 -1.75 8.34 3.41
C THR A 125 -2.22 9.18 4.60
N ASP A 126 -3.34 8.80 5.20
CA ASP A 126 -3.94 9.47 6.35
C ASP A 126 -3.69 8.70 7.66
N GLY A 127 -3.30 7.42 7.58
CA GLY A 127 -3.04 6.56 8.74
C GLY A 127 -1.81 6.98 9.55
N MET A 128 -1.82 6.69 10.85
CA MET A 128 -0.65 6.89 11.74
C MET A 128 0.12 5.59 11.99
N VAL A 129 -0.61 4.49 12.15
CA VAL A 129 -0.08 3.15 12.44
C VAL A 129 -0.87 2.16 11.58
N LEU A 130 -0.19 1.16 11.01
CA LEU A 130 -0.75 0.07 10.21
C LEU A 130 -0.13 -1.26 10.64
N GLY A 131 -0.97 -2.27 10.89
CA GLY A 131 -0.51 -3.60 11.32
C GLY A 131 -1.66 -4.46 11.84
N SER A 132 -1.34 -5.49 12.61
CA SER A 132 -2.27 -6.33 13.33
C SER A 132 -3.08 -5.50 14.36
N PRO A 133 -4.31 -5.90 14.71
CA PRO A 133 -5.12 -5.17 15.67
C PRO A 133 -4.40 -4.97 17.02
N SER A 134 -3.72 -5.99 17.52
CA SER A 134 -2.95 -5.94 18.77
C SER A 134 -1.79 -4.94 18.72
N PHE A 135 -1.02 -4.95 17.63
CA PHE A 135 0.07 -4.00 17.44
C PHE A 135 -0.45 -2.57 17.35
N VAL A 136 -1.50 -2.36 16.56
CA VAL A 136 -2.10 -1.04 16.41
C VAL A 136 -2.63 -0.54 17.75
N GLU A 137 -3.34 -1.37 18.52
CA GLU A 137 -3.84 -1.01 19.85
C GLU A 137 -2.70 -0.61 20.78
N GLU A 138 -1.64 -1.41 20.87
CA GLU A 138 -0.47 -1.10 21.68
C GLU A 138 0.11 0.28 21.35
N GLN A 139 0.35 0.54 20.06
CA GLN A 139 0.98 1.78 19.60
C GLN A 139 0.08 3.01 19.79
N VAL A 140 -1.23 2.88 19.57
CA VAL A 140 -2.14 4.03 19.76
C VAL A 140 -2.40 4.36 21.22
N GLN A 141 -2.26 3.41 22.15
CA GLN A 141 -2.33 3.71 23.59
C GLN A 141 -1.11 4.49 24.06
N GLN A 142 0.09 4.22 23.52
CA GLN A 142 1.30 4.96 23.87
C GLN A 142 1.22 6.45 23.47
N ASP A 143 0.50 6.75 22.38
CA ASP A 143 0.23 8.10 21.88
C ASP A 143 -1.19 8.61 22.25
N ALA A 144 -1.90 7.90 23.12
CA ALA A 144 -3.24 8.32 23.54
C ALA A 144 -3.13 9.52 24.48
N GLY A 145 -3.50 10.70 23.98
CA GLY A 145 -3.79 11.86 24.82
C GLY A 145 -5.07 11.63 25.65
N LYS A 146 -5.87 12.69 25.89
CA LYS A 146 -7.08 12.61 26.74
C LYS A 146 -8.23 11.72 26.21
N ARG A 147 -8.11 11.14 25.01
CA ARG A 147 -9.17 10.31 24.41
C ARG A 147 -8.62 8.92 24.09
N PRO A 148 -9.33 7.85 24.47
CA PRO A 148 -8.93 6.50 24.14
C PRO A 148 -8.94 6.33 22.61
N LYS A 149 -7.79 5.94 22.07
CA LYS A 149 -7.66 5.50 20.67
C LYS A 149 -7.84 3.98 20.63
N ARG A 150 -8.27 3.44 19.50
CA ARG A 150 -8.46 1.99 19.29
C ARG A 150 -8.04 1.61 17.88
N ALA A 151 -7.74 0.34 17.66
CA ALA A 151 -7.54 -0.16 16.30
C ALA A 151 -8.85 -0.14 15.51
N HIS A 152 -8.73 0.14 14.22
CA HIS A 152 -9.84 0.11 13.27
C HIS A 152 -9.50 -0.86 12.15
N ALA A 153 -10.31 -1.90 11.97
CA ALA A 153 -10.14 -2.84 10.87
C ALA A 153 -10.22 -2.12 9.52
N MET A 154 -9.34 -2.51 8.59
CA MET A 154 -9.37 -2.00 7.23
C MET A 154 -10.51 -2.65 6.44
N THR A 155 -11.19 -1.88 5.59
CA THR A 155 -12.37 -2.31 4.82
C THR A 155 -12.18 -2.08 3.32
N GLY A 156 -13.11 -2.61 2.51
CA GLY A 156 -13.13 -2.49 1.04
C GLY A 156 -12.36 -3.56 0.27
N THR A 157 -11.52 -4.35 0.94
CA THR A 157 -10.96 -5.60 0.41
C THR A 157 -10.68 -6.56 1.56
N ASP A 158 -10.21 -7.76 1.25
CA ASP A 158 -9.60 -8.64 2.23
C ASP A 158 -8.16 -8.18 2.50
N TRP A 159 -8.00 -7.45 3.59
CA TRP A 159 -6.71 -6.94 4.04
C TRP A 159 -5.95 -7.95 4.90
N GLY A 160 -6.37 -9.21 4.99
CA GLY A 160 -5.67 -10.22 5.79
C GLY A 160 -5.56 -9.86 7.28
N GLY A 161 -6.58 -9.21 7.83
CA GLY A 161 -6.65 -8.82 9.24
C GLY A 161 -5.94 -7.51 9.61
N LEU A 162 -5.41 -6.75 8.64
CA LEU A 162 -4.78 -5.46 8.93
C LEU A 162 -5.77 -4.43 9.48
N ALA A 163 -5.26 -3.61 10.39
CA ALA A 163 -5.93 -2.52 11.05
C ALA A 163 -5.10 -1.24 10.98
N VAL A 164 -5.75 -0.11 11.26
CA VAL A 164 -5.13 1.21 11.34
C VAL A 164 -5.48 1.93 12.63
N GLY A 165 -4.57 2.79 13.09
CA GLY A 165 -4.76 3.56 14.33
C GLY A 165 -5.74 4.73 14.20
N THR A 166 -6.10 5.13 12.98
CA THR A 166 -7.09 6.18 12.70
C THR A 166 -8.09 5.65 11.69
N GLY A 167 -9.35 5.51 12.12
CA GLY A 167 -10.42 5.09 11.22
C GLY A 167 -10.70 6.10 10.11
N LEU A 168 -11.23 5.62 8.99
CA LEU A 168 -11.66 6.48 7.89
C LEU A 168 -12.90 7.30 8.29
N ARG A 169 -12.88 8.60 8.00
CA ARG A 169 -14.02 9.50 8.21
C ARG A 169 -14.94 9.63 6.99
N THR A 170 -14.42 9.27 5.82
CA THR A 170 -15.06 9.35 4.49
C THR A 170 -14.60 8.14 3.66
N GLY A 171 -14.99 8.01 2.39
CA GLY A 171 -14.73 6.83 1.55
C GLY A 171 -13.28 6.33 1.49
N LEU A 172 -13.06 5.12 1.01
CA LEU A 172 -11.73 4.47 1.02
C LEU A 172 -10.69 5.18 0.14
N PHE A 173 -11.13 5.66 -1.02
CA PHE A 173 -10.27 6.30 -2.01
C PHE A 173 -10.22 7.81 -1.80
N ARG A 174 -9.07 8.41 -2.12
CA ARG A 174 -8.88 9.86 -2.11
C ARG A 174 -9.19 10.48 -3.46
#